data_AF-A0A0G2I1A7-F1
#
_entry.id   AF-A0A0G2I1A7-F1
#
_cell.length_a   1.000
_cell.length_b   1.000
_cell.length_c   1.000
_cell.angle_alpha   90.00
_cell.angle_beta   90.00
_cell.angle_gamma   90.00
#
_symmetry.space_group_name_H-M   'P 1'
#
loop_
_entity.id
_entity.type
_entity.pdbx_description
1 polymer ?
#
loop_
_entity_poly.entity_id
_entity_poly.type
_entity_poly.pdbx_seq_one_letter_code
_entity_poly.pdbx_strand_id
1 'polypeptide(L)'
;MADILTQLQTCLDQLATQFYATLCYLTTYHDHSAAIPPSNIPTAIPQLKKIPKNPPPATTSATTEKSAAGTAASPQPQQPNTPAAAEVQAQQQESQAEPTPDPPEIFALRQRELARDLIVKEQQIEYLISVLPGVGSSEEEQEERIRRLAEELRVVEAERREKRREMKRLGERVDELLEAVEGRG
;
A
#
# COMPACT_ATOMS: atom_id res chain seq x y z
N MET A 1 0.77 -19.35 -0.95
CA MET A 1 1.53 -19.14 -2.19
C MET A 1 0.73 -18.09 -2.97
N ALA A 2 1.11 -16.82 -2.85
CA ALA A 2 0.34 -15.74 -3.47
C ALA A 2 0.48 -15.83 -4.99
N ASP A 3 -0.62 -15.64 -5.70
CA ASP A 3 -0.64 -15.56 -7.16
C ASP A 3 0.28 -14.42 -7.62
N ILE A 4 1.11 -14.66 -8.64
CA ILE A 4 2.10 -13.72 -9.16
C ILE A 4 1.41 -12.43 -9.65
N LEU A 5 0.21 -12.55 -10.21
CA LEU A 5 -0.59 -11.38 -10.59
C LEU A 5 -1.03 -10.55 -9.37
N THR A 6 -1.43 -11.20 -8.29
CA THR A 6 -1.79 -10.53 -7.04
C THR A 6 -0.56 -9.87 -6.39
N GLN A 7 0.61 -10.50 -6.50
CA GLN A 7 1.87 -9.94 -6.03
C GLN A 7 2.27 -8.71 -6.85
N LEU A 8 2.09 -8.73 -8.17
CA LEU A 8 2.34 -7.58 -9.05
C LEU A 8 1.45 -6.40 -8.67
N GLN A 9 0.16 -6.64 -8.44
CA GLN A 9 -0.78 -5.61 -7.98
C GLN A 9 -0.31 -4.98 -6.66
N THR A 10 0.07 -5.82 -5.69
CA THR A 10 0.58 -5.35 -4.39
C THR A 10 1.86 -4.51 -4.55
N CYS A 11 2.76 -4.90 -5.46
CA CYS A 11 3.99 -4.15 -5.72
C CYS A 11 3.70 -2.79 -6.37
N LEU A 12 2.73 -2.72 -7.27
CA LEU A 12 2.33 -1.47 -7.91
C LEU A 12 1.67 -0.51 -6.92
N ASP A 13 0.82 -1.02 -6.02
CA ASP A 13 0.20 -0.21 -4.95
C ASP A 13 1.25 0.33 -3.97
N GLN A 14 2.25 -0.49 -3.62
CA GLN A 14 3.39 -0.06 -2.80
C GLN A 14 4.21 1.02 -3.50
N LEU A 15 4.48 0.87 -4.80
CA LEU A 15 5.24 1.84 -5.58
C LEU A 15 4.49 3.18 -5.67
N ALA A 16 3.17 3.17 -5.88
CA ALA A 16 2.36 4.39 -5.86
C ALA A 16 2.39 5.09 -4.49
N THR A 17 2.33 4.30 -3.41
CA THR A 17 2.46 4.82 -2.03
C THR A 17 3.84 5.46 -1.81
N GLN A 18 4.90 4.83 -2.31
CA GLN A 18 6.26 5.35 -2.24
C GLN A 18 6.43 6.63 -3.07
N PHE A 19 5.83 6.74 -4.26
CA PHE A 19 5.82 8.00 -5.03
C PHE A 19 5.17 9.14 -4.27
N TYR A 20 4.01 8.89 -3.65
CA TYR A 20 3.38 9.92 -2.83
C TYR A 20 4.25 10.31 -1.63
N ALA A 21 4.75 9.33 -0.88
CA ALA A 21 5.60 9.57 0.29
C ALA A 21 6.89 10.33 -0.06
N THR A 22 7.52 9.99 -1.19
CA THR A 22 8.73 10.68 -1.67
C THR A 22 8.44 12.13 -2.05
N LEU A 23 7.36 12.40 -2.78
CA LEU A 23 6.96 13.77 -3.11
C LEU A 23 6.61 14.59 -1.86
N CYS A 24 5.92 13.99 -0.90
CA CYS A 24 5.64 14.62 0.39
C CYS A 24 6.94 14.92 1.15
N TYR A 25 7.87 13.97 1.23
CA TYR A 25 9.14 14.17 1.90
C TYR A 25 9.95 15.30 1.25
N LEU A 26 10.08 15.28 -0.08
CA LEU A 26 10.78 16.34 -0.81
C LEU A 26 10.13 17.71 -0.62
N THR A 27 8.79 17.78 -0.64
CA THR A 27 8.07 19.05 -0.49
C THR A 27 8.14 19.58 0.94
N THR A 28 8.16 18.72 1.94
CA THR A 28 8.06 19.15 3.34
C THR A 28 9.40 19.39 4.01
N TYR A 29 10.45 18.66 3.61
CA TYR A 29 11.78 18.71 4.25
C TYR A 29 12.87 19.37 3.38
N HIS A 30 12.53 19.91 2.21
CA HIS A 30 13.50 20.68 1.43
C HIS A 30 13.99 21.92 2.19
N ASP A 31 15.26 22.27 1.98
CA ASP A 31 15.78 23.54 2.42
C ASP A 31 14.96 24.67 1.77
N HIS A 32 14.19 25.40 2.58
CA HIS A 32 13.51 26.64 2.19
C HIS A 32 14.50 27.79 1.90
N SER A 33 15.74 27.46 1.50
CA SER A 33 16.78 28.43 1.18
C SER A 33 16.25 29.38 0.12
N ALA A 34 16.43 30.68 0.37
CA ALA A 34 16.12 31.71 -0.60
C ALA A 34 16.83 31.36 -1.91
N ALA A 35 16.10 31.41 -3.02
CA ALA A 35 16.66 31.22 -4.35
C ALA A 35 17.90 32.10 -4.47
N ILE A 36 19.07 31.49 -4.70
CA ILE A 36 20.32 32.24 -4.91
C ILE A 36 20.09 33.07 -6.17
N PRO A 37 20.07 34.41 -6.07
CA PRO A 37 19.82 35.22 -7.25
C PRO A 37 20.98 35.01 -8.23
N PRO A 38 20.71 34.72 -9.52
CA PRO A 38 21.75 34.69 -10.53
C PRO A 38 22.52 36.01 -10.50
N SER A 39 23.85 35.91 -10.53
CA SER A 39 24.80 37.04 -10.38
C SER A 39 24.62 38.19 -11.38
N ASN A 40 23.79 38.01 -12.42
CA ASN A 40 23.57 38.98 -13.48
C ASN A 40 22.16 39.62 -13.47
N ILE A 41 21.35 39.43 -12.41
CA ILE A 41 20.01 40.02 -12.37
C ILE A 41 19.64 40.49 -10.95
N PRO A 42 19.73 41.81 -10.65
CA PRO A 42 19.43 42.38 -9.33
C PRO A 42 17.97 42.22 -8.86
N THR A 43 17.06 41.74 -9.70
CA THR A 43 15.60 41.67 -9.42
C THR A 43 15.06 40.24 -9.31
N ALA A 44 15.92 39.23 -9.23
CA ALA A 44 15.51 37.82 -9.15
C ALA A 44 15.00 37.36 -7.76
N ILE A 45 14.54 38.29 -6.90
CA ILE A 45 13.83 37.92 -5.68
C ILE A 45 12.36 37.70 -6.04
N PRO A 46 11.83 36.47 -6.04
CA PRO A 46 10.38 36.29 -6.11
C PRO A 46 9.77 36.98 -4.89
N GLN A 47 8.89 37.95 -5.11
CA GLN A 47 8.21 38.67 -4.03
C GLN A 47 7.23 37.73 -3.33
N LEU A 48 7.72 36.88 -2.42
CA LEU A 48 6.93 35.92 -1.64
C LEU A 48 5.76 36.58 -0.88
N LYS A 49 5.83 37.90 -0.64
CA LYS A 49 4.76 38.69 -0.03
C LYS A 49 3.54 38.95 -0.93
N LYS A 50 3.61 38.63 -2.24
CA LYS A 50 2.53 38.89 -3.21
C LYS A 50 1.83 37.64 -3.72
N ILE A 51 2.24 36.45 -3.29
CA ILE A 51 1.57 35.21 -3.67
C ILE A 51 0.40 35.03 -2.69
N PRO A 52 -0.87 35.17 -3.13
CA PRO A 52 -2.00 34.89 -2.26
C PRO A 52 -1.92 33.43 -1.82
N LYS A 53 -1.87 33.22 -0.49
CA LYS A 53 -1.93 31.88 0.12
C LYS A 53 -3.23 31.23 -0.36
N ASN A 54 -3.14 30.05 -0.99
CA ASN A 54 -4.32 29.33 -1.46
C ASN A 54 -5.23 29.06 -0.24
N PRO A 55 -6.49 29.52 -0.23
CA PRO A 55 -7.36 29.25 0.90
C PRO A 55 -7.58 27.74 1.03
N PRO A 56 -7.68 27.20 2.26
CA PRO A 56 -8.04 25.79 2.45
C PRO A 56 -9.39 25.51 1.77
N PRO A 57 -9.64 24.27 1.30
CA PRO A 57 -10.90 23.92 0.67
C PRO A 57 -12.04 24.22 1.64
N ALA A 58 -12.94 25.12 1.21
CA ALA A 58 -14.03 25.62 2.01
C ALA A 58 -14.94 24.49 2.50
N THR A 59 -15.01 24.31 3.82
CA THR A 59 -16.20 23.76 4.46
C THR A 59 -17.35 24.73 4.20
N THR A 60 -18.26 24.30 3.33
CA THR A 60 -19.53 24.95 3.02
C THR A 60 -20.24 25.44 4.27
N SER A 61 -20.37 26.75 4.42
CA SER A 61 -21.32 27.39 5.33
C SER A 61 -22.07 28.42 4.52
N ALA A 62 -23.28 28.07 4.10
CA ALA A 62 -24.18 28.98 3.41
C ALA A 62 -24.64 30.11 4.35
N THR A 63 -24.62 31.32 3.81
CA THR A 63 -25.11 32.57 4.41
C THR A 63 -26.64 32.63 4.38
N THR A 64 -27.30 32.90 5.51
CA THR A 64 -28.64 33.56 5.50
C THR A 64 -28.92 34.38 6.77
N GLU A 65 -28.84 35.70 6.61
CA GLU A 65 -29.75 36.79 7.02
C GLU A 65 -30.27 37.04 8.47
N LYS A 66 -30.49 38.34 8.71
CA LYS A 66 -30.85 39.09 9.94
C LYS A 66 -32.25 38.81 10.50
N SER A 67 -32.41 38.97 11.83
CA SER A 67 -33.49 39.76 12.45
C SER A 67 -33.27 40.07 13.94
N ALA A 68 -33.91 41.15 14.40
CA ALA A 68 -33.69 41.89 15.64
C ALA A 68 -34.48 41.38 16.86
N ALA A 69 -33.99 41.71 18.07
CA ALA A 69 -34.72 42.28 19.23
C ALA A 69 -33.95 42.01 20.55
N GLY A 70 -34.03 42.93 21.50
CA GLY A 70 -33.13 43.03 22.66
C GLY A 70 -33.45 42.15 23.86
N THR A 71 -32.63 42.26 24.92
CA THR A 71 -32.97 42.79 26.26
C THR A 71 -31.77 42.57 27.19
N ALA A 72 -31.51 43.54 28.07
CA ALA A 72 -30.48 43.51 29.11
C ALA A 72 -30.88 42.62 30.30
N ALA A 73 -29.89 41.96 30.94
CA ALA A 73 -29.80 41.77 32.40
C ALA A 73 -28.56 40.92 32.79
N SER A 74 -27.71 41.47 33.66
CA SER A 74 -26.84 40.74 34.63
C SER A 74 -27.70 40.32 35.84
N PRO A 75 -27.30 39.42 36.80
CA PRO A 75 -25.94 39.21 37.32
C PRO A 75 -25.54 37.76 37.78
N GLN A 76 -24.27 37.67 38.22
CA GLN A 76 -23.51 36.57 38.87
C GLN A 76 -24.13 36.06 40.21
N PRO A 77 -23.73 34.89 40.79
CA PRO A 77 -22.52 34.80 41.66
C PRO A 77 -21.71 33.45 41.74
N GLN A 78 -20.39 33.56 41.99
CA GLN A 78 -19.38 32.75 42.76
C GLN A 78 -19.42 31.18 42.88
N GLN A 79 -18.43 30.41 42.35
CA GLN A 79 -17.14 29.81 42.92
C GLN A 79 -17.32 28.47 43.72
N PRO A 80 -16.31 27.53 43.91
CA PRO A 80 -14.92 27.40 43.43
C PRO A 80 -14.39 25.96 43.03
N ASN A 81 -13.19 25.90 42.42
CA ASN A 81 -12.15 24.83 42.35
C ASN A 81 -12.36 23.42 41.71
N THR A 82 -11.62 23.15 40.64
CA THR A 82 -10.63 22.03 40.51
C THR A 82 -9.66 22.29 39.34
N PRO A 83 -8.34 22.05 39.48
CA PRO A 83 -7.36 22.24 38.41
C PRO A 83 -7.22 20.95 37.59
N ALA A 84 -8.02 20.78 36.53
CA ALA A 84 -7.91 19.65 35.60
C ALA A 84 -7.89 20.07 34.12
N ALA A 85 -7.86 21.37 33.84
CA ALA A 85 -7.94 21.91 32.48
C ALA A 85 -6.58 22.30 31.87
N ALA A 86 -5.48 22.25 32.63
CA ALA A 86 -4.17 22.70 32.16
C ALA A 86 -3.39 21.62 31.40
N GLU A 87 -3.71 20.34 31.54
CA GLU A 87 -2.95 19.26 30.88
C GLU A 87 -3.50 18.88 29.50
N VAL A 88 -4.76 19.22 29.17
CA VAL A 88 -5.36 18.88 27.88
C VAL A 88 -5.00 19.88 26.77
N GLN A 89 -4.54 21.08 27.13
CA GLN A 89 -4.18 22.12 26.14
C GLN A 89 -2.74 22.03 25.62
N ALA A 90 -1.86 21.26 26.25
CA ALA A 90 -0.47 21.14 25.76
C ALA A 90 -0.31 20.12 24.62
N GLN A 91 -1.21 19.16 24.47
CA GLN A 91 -1.07 18.06 23.48
C GLN A 91 -1.77 18.31 22.14
N GLN A 92 -2.62 19.34 22.01
CA GLN A 92 -3.35 19.63 20.76
C GLN A 92 -2.67 20.69 19.88
N GLN A 93 -1.64 21.38 20.38
CA GLN A 93 -0.96 22.44 19.64
C GLN A 93 0.24 21.96 18.79
N GLU A 94 0.73 20.73 19.01
CA GLU A 94 1.81 20.14 18.20
C GLU A 94 1.34 19.66 16.81
N SER A 95 0.04 19.61 16.54
CA SER A 95 -0.51 19.03 15.31
C SER A 95 -0.48 19.94 14.07
N GLN A 96 0.07 21.16 14.15
CA GLN A 96 0.11 22.10 13.02
C GLN A 96 1.45 22.86 12.85
N ALA A 97 2.53 22.42 13.49
CA ALA A 97 3.85 22.92 13.12
C ALA A 97 4.30 22.20 11.84
N GLU A 98 4.52 22.94 10.75
CA GLU A 98 5.23 22.44 9.58
C GLU A 98 6.57 21.84 10.07
N PRO A 99 6.92 20.59 9.70
CA PRO A 99 8.11 19.96 10.23
C PRO A 99 9.35 20.74 9.78
N THR A 100 10.34 20.80 10.66
CA THR A 100 11.58 21.52 10.39
C THR A 100 12.30 20.91 9.19
N PRO A 101 12.84 21.71 8.26
CA PRO A 101 13.65 21.22 7.15
C PRO A 101 14.81 20.34 7.62
N ASP A 102 15.14 19.31 6.84
CA ASP A 102 16.32 18.50 7.11
C ASP A 102 17.58 19.25 6.66
N PRO A 103 18.73 19.06 7.33
CA PRO A 103 20.01 19.59 6.85
C PRO A 103 20.32 19.12 5.41
N PRO A 104 21.00 19.92 4.57
CA PRO A 104 21.20 19.62 3.15
C PRO A 104 21.91 18.29 2.89
N GLU A 105 22.85 17.91 3.75
CA GLU A 105 23.58 16.64 3.66
C GLU A 105 22.67 15.43 3.91
N ILE A 106 21.80 15.53 4.93
CA ILE A 106 20.84 14.47 5.28
C ILE A 106 19.73 14.39 4.24
N PHE A 107 19.26 15.53 3.75
CA PHE A 107 18.26 15.60 2.69
C PHE A 107 18.77 14.95 1.40
N ALA A 108 19.99 15.27 0.97
CA ALA A 108 20.61 14.67 -0.21
C ALA A 108 20.84 13.15 -0.06
N LEU A 109 21.24 12.71 1.14
CA LEU A 109 21.38 11.29 1.46
C LEU A 109 20.02 10.58 1.34
N ARG A 110 18.98 11.10 1.99
CA ARG A 110 17.62 10.54 1.97
C ARG A 110 17.02 10.55 0.57
N GLN A 111 17.22 11.62 -0.20
CA GLN A 111 16.80 11.67 -1.60
C GLN A 111 17.41 10.53 -2.42
N ARG A 112 18.70 10.24 -2.21
CA ARG A 112 19.38 9.13 -2.88
C ARG A 112 18.87 7.76 -2.43
N GLU A 113 18.59 7.59 -1.13
CA GLU A 113 18.01 6.35 -0.59
C GLU A 113 16.61 6.09 -1.16
N LEU A 114 15.76 7.11 -1.18
CA LEU A 114 14.42 7.05 -1.76
C LEU A 114 14.47 6.71 -3.26
N ALA A 115 15.37 7.35 -4.01
CA ALA A 115 15.57 7.03 -5.42
C ALA A 115 16.04 5.59 -5.63
N ARG A 116 16.94 5.09 -4.78
CA ARG A 116 17.41 3.70 -4.84
C ARG A 116 16.28 2.71 -4.57
N ASP A 117 15.43 2.98 -3.58
CA ASP A 117 14.31 2.10 -3.25
C ASP A 117 13.31 2.02 -4.40
N LEU A 118 12.99 3.16 -5.04
CA LEU A 118 12.14 3.20 -6.23
C LEU A 118 12.71 2.36 -7.39
N ILE A 119 14.02 2.47 -7.67
CA ILE A 119 14.67 1.69 -8.73
C ILE A 119 14.62 0.19 -8.42
N VAL A 120 14.88 -0.21 -7.17
CA VAL A 120 14.82 -1.62 -6.77
C VAL A 120 13.39 -2.16 -6.89
N LYS A 121 12.39 -1.35 -6.56
CA LYS A 121 10.97 -1.71 -6.72
C LYS A 121 10.56 -1.85 -8.18
N GLU A 122 11.05 -0.97 -9.06
CA GLU A 122 10.84 -1.09 -10.51
C GLU A 122 11.46 -2.39 -11.05
N GLN A 123 12.70 -2.70 -10.67
CA GLN A 123 13.35 -3.97 -11.05
C GLN A 123 12.58 -5.18 -10.55
N GLN A 124 12.03 -5.12 -9.33
CA GLN A 124 11.18 -6.18 -8.79
C GLN A 124 9.90 -6.36 -9.64
N ILE A 125 9.28 -5.26 -10.08
CA ILE A 125 8.09 -5.28 -10.94
C ILE A 125 8.45 -5.87 -12.31
N GLU A 126 9.55 -5.44 -12.93
CA GLU A 126 10.02 -5.96 -14.22
C GLU A 126 10.30 -7.47 -14.14
N TYR A 127 10.97 -7.92 -13.07
CA TYR A 127 11.20 -9.32 -12.83
C TYR A 127 9.87 -10.10 -12.69
N LEU A 128 8.92 -9.59 -11.90
CA LEU A 128 7.62 -10.24 -11.74
C LEU A 128 6.87 -10.36 -13.08
N ILE A 129 6.92 -9.32 -13.92
CA ILE A 129 6.35 -9.35 -15.28
C ILE A 129 7.03 -10.43 -16.13
N SER A 130 8.35 -10.55 -16.06
CA SER A 130 9.11 -11.54 -16.83
C SER A 130 8.80 -12.99 -16.43
N VAL A 131 8.38 -13.21 -15.17
CA VAL A 131 8.07 -14.54 -14.61
C VAL A 131 6.55 -14.83 -14.66
N LEU A 132 5.75 -13.95 -15.27
CA LEU A 132 4.31 -14.19 -15.39
C LEU A 132 4.02 -15.49 -16.17
N PRO A 133 3.26 -16.43 -15.60
CA PRO A 133 2.93 -17.67 -16.29
C PRO A 133 2.13 -17.36 -17.55
N GLY A 134 2.54 -17.93 -18.68
CA GLY A 134 1.86 -17.70 -19.95
C GLY A 134 2.16 -16.35 -20.62
N VAL A 135 3.09 -15.56 -20.07
CA VAL A 135 3.60 -14.37 -20.79
C VAL A 135 4.26 -14.82 -22.10
N GLY A 136 3.82 -14.25 -23.22
CA GLY A 136 4.35 -14.57 -24.56
C GLY A 136 3.74 -15.78 -25.27
N SER A 137 2.90 -16.59 -24.62
CA SER A 137 2.09 -17.61 -25.32
C SER A 137 0.78 -17.01 -25.82
N SER A 138 0.31 -17.43 -27.00
CA SER A 138 -1.01 -17.05 -27.50
C SER A 138 -2.12 -17.79 -26.74
N GLU A 139 -3.34 -17.22 -26.74
CA GLU A 139 -4.52 -17.88 -26.16
C GLU A 139 -4.79 -19.25 -26.80
N GLU A 140 -4.60 -19.35 -28.12
CA GLU A 140 -4.76 -20.60 -28.87
C GLU A 140 -3.77 -21.67 -28.41
N GLU A 141 -2.48 -21.34 -28.27
CA GLU A 141 -1.46 -22.26 -27.75
C GLU A 141 -1.77 -22.69 -26.30
N GLN A 142 -2.29 -21.77 -25.48
CA GLN A 142 -2.72 -22.08 -24.12
C GLN A 142 -3.91 -23.04 -24.12
N GLU A 143 -4.90 -22.81 -24.97
CA GLU A 143 -6.08 -23.67 -25.08
C GLU A 143 -5.71 -25.07 -25.58
N GLU A 144 -4.88 -25.17 -26.61
CA GLU A 144 -4.39 -26.46 -27.11
C GLU A 144 -3.63 -27.23 -26.02
N ARG A 145 -2.77 -26.54 -25.26
CA ARG A 145 -2.06 -27.14 -24.12
C ARG A 145 -3.03 -27.64 -23.06
N ILE A 146 -4.09 -26.88 -22.74
CA ILE A 146 -5.12 -27.29 -21.79
C ILE A 146 -5.85 -28.54 -22.30
N ARG A 147 -6.26 -28.57 -23.57
CA ARG A 147 -6.94 -29.72 -24.19
C ARG A 147 -6.07 -30.96 -24.16
N ARG A 148 -4.79 -30.84 -24.50
CA ARG A 148 -3.82 -31.93 -24.45
C ARG A 148 -3.62 -32.47 -23.03
N LEU A 149 -3.38 -31.57 -22.06
CA LEU A 149 -3.19 -31.96 -20.66
C LEU A 149 -4.44 -32.64 -20.10
N ALA A 150 -5.63 -32.18 -20.47
CA ALA A 150 -6.89 -32.80 -20.05
C ALA A 150 -7.01 -34.25 -20.57
N GLU A 151 -6.58 -34.52 -21.80
CA GLU A 151 -6.58 -35.87 -22.36
C GLU A 151 -5.54 -36.77 -21.69
N GLU A 152 -4.32 -36.26 -21.49
CA GLU A 152 -3.27 -36.97 -20.74
C GLU A 152 -3.75 -37.33 -19.31
N LEU A 153 -4.45 -36.40 -18.64
CA LEU A 153 -5.06 -36.63 -17.33
C LEU A 153 -6.08 -37.77 -17.34
N ARG A 154 -6.93 -37.86 -18.37
CA ARG A 154 -7.91 -38.95 -18.50
C ARG A 154 -7.24 -40.31 -18.61
N VAL A 155 -6.18 -40.41 -19.41
CA VAL A 155 -5.42 -41.65 -19.57
C VAL A 155 -4.79 -42.07 -18.25
N VAL A 156 -4.07 -41.15 -17.59
CA VAL A 156 -3.41 -41.43 -16.31
C VAL A 156 -4.42 -41.80 -15.21
N GLU A 157 -5.60 -41.17 -15.19
CA GLU A 157 -6.66 -41.52 -14.25
C GLU A 157 -7.25 -42.91 -14.51
N ALA A 158 -7.40 -43.31 -15.78
CA ALA A 158 -7.87 -44.65 -16.15
C ALA A 158 -6.87 -45.73 -15.70
N GLU A 159 -5.58 -45.53 -15.96
CA GLU A 159 -4.51 -46.41 -15.49
C GLU A 159 -4.46 -46.49 -13.96
N ARG A 160 -4.56 -45.35 -13.27
CA ARG A 160 -4.63 -45.30 -11.81
C ARG A 160 -5.82 -46.10 -11.29
N ARG A 161 -6.96 -46.04 -11.97
CA ARG A 161 -8.17 -46.78 -11.61
C ARG A 161 -7.99 -48.29 -11.80
N GLU A 162 -7.34 -48.72 -12.88
CA GLU A 162 -7.03 -50.12 -13.13
C GLU A 162 -6.05 -50.69 -12.09
N LYS A 163 -4.91 -50.03 -11.87
CA LYS A 163 -3.93 -50.44 -10.85
C LYS A 163 -4.54 -50.52 -9.46
N ARG A 164 -5.47 -49.60 -9.13
CA ARG A 164 -6.20 -49.66 -7.86
C ARG A 164 -7.10 -50.90 -7.76
N ARG A 165 -7.73 -51.34 -8.86
CA ARG A 165 -8.53 -52.57 -8.88
C ARG A 165 -7.66 -53.80 -8.71
N GLU A 166 -6.52 -53.85 -9.40
CA GLU A 166 -5.57 -54.95 -9.26
C GLU A 166 -5.02 -55.04 -7.84
N MET A 167 -4.63 -53.90 -7.26
CA MET A 167 -4.20 -53.82 -5.87
C MET A 167 -5.26 -54.34 -4.91
N LYS A 168 -6.55 -53.99 -5.13
CA LYS A 168 -7.66 -54.50 -4.30
C LYS A 168 -7.79 -56.01 -4.40
N ARG A 169 -7.71 -56.58 -5.62
CA ARG A 169 -7.77 -58.04 -5.84
C ARG A 169 -6.59 -58.76 -5.19
N LEU A 170 -5.37 -58.21 -5.30
CA LEU A 170 -4.20 -58.78 -4.63
C LEU A 170 -4.34 -58.69 -3.12
N GLY A 171 -4.86 -57.57 -2.60
CA GLY A 171 -5.16 -57.40 -1.17
C GLY A 171 -6.13 -58.46 -0.67
N GLU A 172 -7.27 -58.63 -1.33
CA GLU A 172 -8.26 -59.67 -0.99
C GLU A 172 -7.65 -61.07 -0.98
N ARG A 173 -6.74 -61.39 -1.92
CA ARG A 173 -6.06 -62.69 -1.97
C ARG A 173 -5.04 -62.88 -0.84
N VAL A 174 -4.36 -61.81 -0.43
CA VAL A 174 -3.44 -61.85 0.71
C VAL A 174 -4.23 -62.01 2.01
N ASP A 175 -5.34 -61.30 2.16
CA ASP A 175 -6.23 -61.41 3.32
C ASP A 175 -6.77 -62.85 3.47
N GLU A 176 -7.20 -63.48 2.37
CA GLU A 176 -7.65 -64.89 2.37
C GLU A 176 -6.54 -65.87 2.79
N LEU A 177 -5.30 -65.64 2.35
CA LEU A 177 -4.16 -66.47 2.75
C LEU A 177 -3.80 -66.28 4.23
N LEU A 178 -3.91 -65.06 4.75
CA LEU A 178 -3.69 -64.77 6.16
C LEU A 178 -4.76 -65.44 7.03
N GLU A 179 -6.04 -65.34 6.66
CA GLU A 179 -7.13 -66.02 7.38
C GLU A 179 -6.94 -67.55 7.39
N ALA A 180 -6.50 -68.13 6.28
CA ALA A 180 -6.21 -69.57 6.20
C ALA A 180 -5.02 -70.03 7.07
N VAL A 181 -4.05 -69.15 7.32
CA VAL A 181 -2.91 -69.43 8.22
C VAL A 181 -3.31 -69.21 9.69
N GLU A 182 -4.04 -68.14 9.99
CA GLU A 182 -4.54 -67.85 11.35
C GLU A 182 -5.57 -68.87 11.83
N GLY A 183 -6.44 -69.37 10.94
CA GLY A 183 -7.42 -70.42 11.25
C GLY A 183 -6.84 -71.84 11.37
N ARG A 184 -5.53 -72.02 11.15
CA ARG A 184 -4.82 -73.31 11.26
C ARG A 184 -3.89 -73.43 12.48
N GLY A 185 -3.88 -72.41 13.36
CA GLY A 185 -3.24 -72.45 14.68
C GLY A 185 -4.24 -72.76 15.78
#